data_AF-A0A2V8QKR2-F1
#
_entry.id   AF-A0A2V8QKR2-F1
#
_cell.length_a   1.000
_cell.length_b   1.000
_cell.length_c   1.000
_cell.angle_alpha   90.00
_cell.angle_beta   90.00
_cell.angle_gamma   90.00
#
_symmetry.space_group_name_H-M   'P 1'
#
loop_
_entity.id
_entity.type
_entity.pdbx_description
1 polymer ?
#
loop_
_entity_poly.entity_id
_entity_poly.type
_entity_poly.pdbx_seq_one_letter_code
_entity_poly.pdbx_strand_id
1 'polypeptide(L)'
;MSRKSFWLGLAMTALVASLLSFDADAKPKKRKYLTQSGPPTLSLAAEPTVIKACEDGRVQLNAAARSSDGAPLRYRWTVNGGRLRGDGPNPNWDLSGAQPGVYQAVVDVDDGRELNCVAFSSVSIVVIDCPPPPPPRPVCPTVEVSCPEAAGENAPVTFTANIRGATPGITPSFNWTISAGRIISGQGTPSITVDTKGLAGQTVRATLDIVGFGTPCPASCAVSIPIMNKPRKFDEYYDIARNDEKARLDNYAIQLQQEPGSQGYVIVYPSRKAGATQAQERSQRIVDYLVNTRGIDAHRVMTIMGPAREGWVVELWVVPEGAPPPVPQR
;
A
#
# COMPACT_ATOMS: atom_id res chain seq x y z
N MET A 1 22.24 52.89 128.85
CA MET A 1 22.72 53.89 129.83
C MET A 1 24.20 54.09 129.58
N SER A 2 24.65 55.35 129.42
CA SER A 2 26.02 55.86 129.63
C SER A 2 27.18 55.09 128.98
N ARG A 3 28.00 55.61 128.06
CA ARG A 3 28.79 56.86 128.01
C ARG A 3 30.21 56.37 127.62
N LYS A 4 30.84 57.05 126.64
CA LYS A 4 32.25 57.51 126.60
C LYS A 4 33.33 56.49 127.01
N SER A 5 34.42 56.23 126.28
CA SER A 5 35.35 57.19 125.67
C SER A 5 36.68 56.47 125.38
N PHE A 6 37.51 57.08 124.52
CA PHE A 6 38.99 57.01 124.47
C PHE A 6 39.68 55.68 124.10
N TRP A 7 40.46 55.69 123.01
CA TRP A 7 41.91 55.90 123.14
C TRP A 7 42.55 56.37 121.84
N LEU A 8 43.35 57.44 121.98
CA LEU A 8 44.29 58.00 121.02
C LEU A 8 45.49 57.04 120.85
N GLY A 9 46.09 57.03 119.67
CA GLY A 9 47.39 56.40 119.42
C GLY A 9 47.95 56.83 118.07
N LEU A 10 48.33 58.10 117.98
CA LEU A 10 48.95 58.73 116.81
C LEU A 10 50.48 58.52 116.91
N ALA A 11 51.11 57.87 115.93
CA ALA A 11 52.53 58.03 115.66
C ALA A 11 52.75 58.03 114.15
N MET A 12 53.14 59.21 113.68
CA MET A 12 53.29 59.68 112.32
C MET A 12 54.77 59.62 111.96
N THR A 13 55.12 59.01 110.82
CA THR A 13 56.38 59.32 110.11
C THR A 13 56.24 59.12 108.58
N ALA A 14 56.25 60.24 107.87
CA ALA A 14 56.76 60.55 106.51
C ALA A 14 56.43 59.62 105.31
N LEU A 15 55.61 59.98 104.30
CA LEU A 15 55.81 60.93 103.15
C LEU A 15 57.13 60.67 102.38
N VAL A 16 57.19 60.45 101.05
CA VAL A 16 56.57 61.17 99.90
C VAL A 16 56.66 60.34 98.59
N ALA A 17 55.72 60.61 97.66
CA ALA A 17 55.82 60.61 96.17
C ALA A 17 55.76 59.26 95.44
N SER A 18 55.03 59.07 94.33
CA SER A 18 54.23 59.91 93.41
C SER A 18 53.68 58.94 92.32
N LEU A 19 52.51 59.08 91.66
CA LEU A 19 52.21 59.88 90.46
C LEU A 19 50.80 59.49 89.91
N LEU A 20 49.98 60.51 89.65
CA LEU A 20 49.00 60.75 88.56
C LEU A 20 48.08 59.62 88.05
N SER A 21 46.76 59.84 88.23
CA SER A 21 45.66 59.18 87.53
C SER A 21 45.24 59.97 86.29
N PHE A 22 44.99 59.30 85.17
CA PHE A 22 44.35 59.87 83.97
C PHE A 22 42.96 59.26 83.78
N ASP A 23 41.98 60.12 83.52
CA ASP A 23 40.59 59.82 83.14
C ASP A 23 40.48 59.07 81.80
N ALA A 24 39.45 58.22 81.68
CA ALA A 24 39.00 57.70 80.39
C ALA A 24 37.47 57.52 80.38
N ASP A 25 36.78 58.53 79.85
CA ASP A 25 35.38 58.48 79.46
C ASP A 25 35.28 57.92 78.03
N ALA A 26 34.74 56.70 77.87
CA ALA A 26 34.63 56.02 76.58
C ALA A 26 33.22 55.47 76.34
N LYS A 27 32.49 56.08 75.39
CA LYS A 27 31.20 55.59 74.87
C LYS A 27 31.35 54.21 74.17
N PRO A 28 30.40 53.27 74.31
CA PRO A 28 30.54 51.94 73.74
C PRO A 28 30.35 51.94 72.22
N LYS A 29 31.36 51.48 71.48
CA LYS A 29 31.26 51.17 70.03
C LYS A 29 30.36 49.96 69.83
N LYS A 30 29.29 50.08 69.01
CA LYS A 30 28.52 48.94 68.51
C LYS A 30 29.46 47.98 67.79
N ARG A 31 29.58 46.76 68.31
CA ARG A 31 30.31 45.65 67.68
C ARG A 31 29.55 45.26 66.40
N LYS A 32 30.08 45.60 65.21
CA LYS A 32 29.62 44.99 63.95
C LYS A 32 29.94 43.51 64.06
N TYR A 33 28.93 42.66 64.21
CA TYR A 33 29.08 41.24 63.93
C TYR A 33 29.46 41.12 62.45
N LEU A 34 30.67 40.66 62.16
CA LEU A 34 30.93 40.07 60.84
C LEU A 34 30.10 38.79 60.81
N THR A 35 29.00 38.81 60.06
CA THR A 35 28.27 37.60 59.70
C THR A 35 29.26 36.70 58.98
N GLN A 36 29.60 35.57 59.60
CA GLN A 36 30.51 34.59 59.00
C GLN A 36 29.82 34.04 57.74
N SER A 37 30.24 34.49 56.56
CA SER A 37 29.73 34.01 55.28
C SER A 37 30.14 32.55 55.08
N GLY A 38 29.16 31.65 54.95
CA GLY A 38 29.35 30.27 54.52
C GLY A 38 29.18 30.14 53.00
N PRO A 39 29.66 29.05 52.38
CA PRO A 39 29.55 28.85 50.94
C PRO A 39 28.08 28.84 50.48
N PRO A 40 27.77 29.32 49.28
CA PRO A 40 26.41 29.29 48.75
C PRO A 40 25.91 27.85 48.60
N THR A 41 24.60 27.64 48.78
CA THR A 41 23.96 26.36 48.42
C THR A 41 23.55 26.41 46.95
N LEU A 42 23.76 25.34 46.18
CA LEU A 42 23.46 25.26 44.75
C LEU A 42 22.79 23.92 44.39
N SER A 43 21.74 23.97 43.58
CA SER A 43 21.17 22.81 42.89
C SER A 43 20.95 23.13 41.41
N LEU A 44 21.30 22.18 40.53
CA LEU A 44 21.19 22.33 39.08
C LEU A 44 20.24 21.28 38.50
N ALA A 45 19.31 21.71 37.65
CA ALA A 45 18.46 20.85 36.85
C ALA A 45 18.53 21.24 35.37
N ALA A 46 18.21 20.30 34.49
CA ALA A 46 18.09 20.51 33.05
C ALA A 46 16.85 19.80 32.51
N GLU A 47 16.13 20.45 31.60
CA GLU A 47 14.97 19.87 30.93
C GLU A 47 15.00 20.20 29.43
N PRO A 48 14.97 19.18 28.54
CA PRO A 48 15.04 17.72 28.81
C PRO A 48 16.49 17.25 29.09
N THR A 49 16.65 16.08 29.74
CA THR A 49 17.95 15.43 29.99
C THR A 49 18.38 14.47 28.87
N VAL A 50 17.49 14.16 27.93
CA VAL A 50 17.75 13.35 26.74
C VAL A 50 17.11 14.02 25.55
N ILE A 51 17.87 14.20 24.46
CA ILE A 51 17.39 14.74 23.19
C ILE A 51 17.78 13.83 22.03
N LYS A 52 16.98 13.80 20.97
CA LYS A 52 17.36 13.13 19.72
C LYS A 52 18.10 14.10 18.80
N ALA A 53 19.10 13.61 18.07
CA ALA A 53 19.88 14.44 17.14
C ALA A 53 19.05 15.14 16.03
N CYS A 54 17.83 14.67 15.76
CA CYS A 54 16.88 15.19 14.75
C CYS A 54 15.79 16.11 15.33
N GLU A 55 15.80 16.37 16.63
CA GLU A 55 14.87 17.31 17.28
C GLU A 55 15.56 18.66 17.52
N ASP A 56 14.77 19.68 17.84
CA ASP A 56 15.30 20.96 18.29
C ASP A 56 16.07 20.75 19.60
N GLY A 57 17.40 20.87 19.56
CA GLY A 57 18.29 20.52 20.68
C GLY A 57 18.30 21.53 21.83
N ARG A 58 17.16 22.16 22.14
CA ARG A 58 17.05 23.18 23.18
C ARG A 58 16.87 22.53 24.55
N VAL A 59 17.76 22.86 25.47
CA VAL A 59 17.77 22.40 26.86
C VAL A 59 17.70 23.62 27.77
N GLN A 60 16.67 23.68 28.61
CA GLN A 60 16.57 24.71 29.64
C GLN A 60 17.38 24.30 30.86
N LEU A 61 18.34 25.12 31.27
CA LEU A 61 19.08 24.94 32.52
C LEU A 61 18.44 25.77 33.62
N ASN A 62 18.42 25.26 34.85
CA ASN A 62 17.90 25.94 36.03
C ASN A 62 18.83 25.70 37.23
N ALA A 63 19.57 26.74 37.62
CA ALA A 63 20.44 26.77 38.77
C ALA A 63 19.80 27.56 39.91
N ALA A 64 19.32 26.84 40.94
CA ALA A 64 18.81 27.45 42.16
C ALA A 64 19.94 27.56 43.18
N ALA A 65 20.37 28.80 43.45
CA ALA A 65 21.42 29.10 44.41
C ALA A 65 20.96 30.08 45.49
N ARG A 66 21.51 29.98 46.70
CA ARG A 66 21.23 30.89 47.82
C ARG A 66 22.52 31.29 48.53
N SER A 67 22.71 32.59 48.74
CA SER A 67 23.80 33.11 49.57
C SER A 67 23.45 32.96 51.05
N SER A 68 24.44 32.67 51.89
CA SER A 68 24.29 32.54 53.34
C SER A 68 23.99 33.88 54.03
N ASP A 69 24.38 35.00 53.42
CA ASP A 69 24.26 36.36 53.96
C ASP A 69 23.43 37.31 53.09
N GLY A 70 22.81 36.79 52.02
CA GLY A 70 22.01 37.55 51.07
C GLY A 70 22.83 38.36 50.03
N ALA A 71 24.14 38.14 49.92
CA ALA A 71 24.96 38.74 48.87
C ALA A 71 24.47 38.35 47.44
N PRO A 72 24.66 39.24 46.45
CA PRO A 72 24.38 38.92 45.06
C PRO A 72 25.30 37.79 44.56
N LEU A 73 24.72 36.84 43.82
CA LEU A 73 25.44 35.68 43.30
C LEU A 73 25.84 35.89 41.83
N ARG A 74 27.06 35.47 41.50
CA ARG A 74 27.59 35.44 40.14
C ARG A 74 27.59 34.02 39.62
N TYR A 75 27.07 33.81 38.41
CA TYR A 75 27.01 32.50 37.75
C TYR A 75 28.02 32.45 36.60
N ARG A 76 28.85 31.42 36.55
CA ARG A 76 29.79 31.16 35.46
C ARG A 76 29.51 29.78 34.88
N TRP A 77 29.04 29.75 33.65
CA TRP A 77 28.67 28.51 32.95
C TRP A 77 29.77 28.07 32.00
N THR A 78 30.03 26.76 32.00
CA THR A 78 30.91 26.08 31.04
C THR A 78 30.16 24.90 30.44
N VAL A 79 30.21 24.75 29.12
CA VAL A 79 29.62 23.61 28.40
C VAL A 79 30.68 22.92 27.55
N ASN A 80 30.63 21.61 27.43
CA ASN A 80 31.57 20.84 26.60
C ASN A 80 31.16 20.76 25.10
N GLY A 81 30.04 21.38 24.72
CA GLY A 81 29.55 21.44 23.34
C GLY A 81 28.27 22.26 23.21
N GLY A 82 27.86 22.54 21.97
CA GLY A 82 26.68 23.38 21.68
C GLY A 82 26.91 24.88 21.91
N ARG A 83 25.81 25.63 22.01
CA ARG A 83 25.81 27.08 22.22
C ARG A 83 24.93 27.43 23.41
N LEU A 84 25.53 27.96 24.47
CA LEU A 84 24.76 28.49 25.60
C LEU A 84 24.26 29.91 25.28
N ARG A 85 22.98 30.18 25.49
CA ARG A 85 22.35 31.51 25.32
C ARG A 85 21.76 31.99 26.64
N GLY A 86 22.10 33.22 27.01
CA GLY A 86 21.71 33.81 28.29
C GLY A 86 22.76 33.61 29.39
N ASP A 87 22.55 34.30 30.50
CA ASP A 87 23.39 34.29 31.70
C ASP A 87 22.54 34.11 32.97
N GLY A 88 23.18 34.17 34.14
CA GLY A 88 22.48 34.03 35.42
C GLY A 88 21.97 32.61 35.68
N PRO A 89 20.84 32.43 36.38
CA PRO A 89 20.40 31.12 36.86
C PRO A 89 19.75 30.23 35.80
N ASN A 90 19.23 30.79 34.70
CA ASN A 90 18.34 30.06 33.77
C ASN A 90 18.73 30.19 32.28
N PRO A 91 19.98 29.90 31.87
CA PRO A 91 20.34 29.98 30.46
C PRO A 91 19.71 28.84 29.64
N ASN A 92 19.51 29.08 28.34
CA ASN A 92 19.07 28.07 27.38
C ASN A 92 20.29 27.52 26.64
N TRP A 93 20.46 26.21 26.67
CA TRP A 93 21.54 25.51 25.99
C TRP A 93 21.07 24.90 24.67
N ASP A 94 21.68 25.31 23.58
CA ASP A 94 21.36 24.86 22.22
C ASP A 94 22.37 23.81 21.76
N LEU A 95 21.92 22.55 21.75
CA LEU A 95 22.62 21.37 21.25
C LEU A 95 22.13 20.97 19.85
N SER A 96 21.47 21.86 19.10
CA SER A 96 21.00 21.55 17.75
C SER A 96 22.16 21.15 16.82
N GLY A 97 22.04 20.00 16.16
CA GLY A 97 23.09 19.44 15.30
C GLY A 97 24.25 18.77 16.04
N ALA A 98 24.15 18.60 17.37
CA ALA A 98 25.06 17.77 18.14
C ALA A 98 25.04 16.30 17.67
N GLN A 99 26.22 15.67 17.63
CA GLN A 99 26.31 14.23 17.40
C GLN A 99 25.84 13.45 18.64
N PRO A 100 25.41 12.19 18.50
CA PRO A 100 25.10 11.34 19.64
C PRO A 100 26.27 11.27 20.62
N GLY A 101 25.99 11.46 21.90
CA GLY A 101 27.02 11.57 22.93
C GLY A 101 26.52 12.22 24.22
N VAL A 102 27.43 12.37 25.18
CA VAL A 102 27.13 12.99 26.48
C VAL A 102 27.67 14.41 26.51
N TYR A 103 26.77 15.36 26.71
CA TYR A 103 27.10 16.78 26.84
C TYR A 103 26.94 17.19 28.29
N GLN A 104 27.92 17.90 28.84
CA GLN A 104 27.93 18.35 30.22
C GLN A 104 27.92 19.87 30.31
N ALA A 105 27.01 20.41 31.12
CA ALA A 105 27.02 21.79 31.57
C ALA A 105 27.46 21.84 33.02
N VAL A 106 28.40 22.74 33.32
CA VAL A 106 28.94 23.00 34.65
C VAL A 106 28.63 24.46 34.99
N VAL A 107 28.17 24.72 36.21
CA VAL A 107 27.97 26.07 36.74
C VAL A 107 28.76 26.25 38.03
N ASP A 108 29.55 27.32 38.05
CA ASP A 108 30.23 27.82 39.24
C ASP A 108 29.49 29.05 39.75
N VAL A 109 29.20 29.10 41.06
CA VAL A 109 28.51 30.20 41.72
C VAL A 109 29.34 30.76 42.87
N ASP A 110 29.60 32.08 42.80
CA ASP A 110 30.38 32.84 43.80
C ASP A 110 29.64 34.11 44.25
N ASP A 111 30.05 34.70 45.38
CA ASP A 111 29.48 35.93 45.95
C ASP A 111 30.32 37.20 45.66
N GLY A 112 31.32 37.10 44.78
CA GLY A 112 32.19 38.21 44.36
C GLY A 112 33.19 38.73 45.39
N ARG A 113 33.33 38.07 46.55
CA ARG A 113 34.26 38.50 47.61
C ARG A 113 35.60 37.77 47.51
N GLU A 114 36.66 38.37 48.05
CA GLU A 114 38.05 37.86 48.02
C GLU A 114 38.27 36.52 48.78
N LEU A 115 37.21 35.95 49.37
CA LEU A 115 37.20 34.61 49.95
C LEU A 115 36.61 33.64 48.91
N ASN A 116 37.47 32.80 48.36
CA ASN A 116 37.23 31.91 47.21
C ASN A 116 36.23 30.76 47.45
N CYS A 117 35.11 30.99 48.12
CA CYS A 117 34.07 29.98 48.35
C CYS A 117 33.15 29.87 47.12
N VAL A 118 33.47 28.94 46.23
CA VAL A 118 32.68 28.64 45.02
C VAL A 118 31.85 27.38 45.26
N ALA A 119 30.54 27.44 44.96
CA ALA A 119 29.72 26.24 44.80
C ALA A 119 29.68 25.84 43.33
N PHE A 120 29.91 24.56 43.03
CA PHE A 120 29.84 24.05 41.67
C PHE A 120 28.81 22.92 41.57
N SER A 121 28.17 22.81 40.40
CA SER A 121 27.29 21.69 40.08
C SER A 121 27.38 21.40 38.59
N SER A 122 27.06 20.18 38.18
CA SER A 122 27.02 19.80 36.77
C SER A 122 25.80 18.95 36.43
N VAL A 123 25.39 19.00 35.17
CA VAL A 123 24.30 18.19 34.61
C VAL A 123 24.71 17.66 33.25
N SER A 124 24.35 16.42 32.97
CA SER A 124 24.64 15.74 31.72
C SER A 124 23.38 15.56 30.90
N ILE A 125 23.47 15.87 29.61
CA ILE A 125 22.44 15.66 28.59
C ILE A 125 22.94 14.58 27.65
N VAL A 126 22.09 13.59 27.40
CA VAL A 126 22.41 12.53 26.43
C VAL A 126 21.75 12.86 25.10
N VAL A 127 22.57 13.05 24.07
CA VAL A 127 22.10 13.11 22.69
C VAL A 127 22.11 11.69 22.14
N ILE A 128 20.96 11.21 21.69
CA ILE A 128 20.82 9.87 21.10
C ILE A 128 20.59 9.95 19.59
N ASP A 129 20.93 8.85 18.91
CA ASP A 129 20.60 8.66 17.51
C ASP A 129 19.10 8.75 17.23
N CYS A 130 18.78 9.16 16.01
CA CYS A 130 17.42 9.16 15.54
C CYS A 130 16.97 7.73 15.23
N PRO A 131 15.68 7.41 15.50
CA PRO A 131 15.13 6.16 15.04
C PRO A 131 15.27 6.09 13.50
N PRO A 132 15.60 4.90 12.95
CA PRO A 132 15.65 4.75 11.51
C PRO A 132 14.28 5.09 10.89
N PRO A 133 14.24 5.63 9.66
CA PRO A 133 12.99 5.90 8.98
C PRO A 133 12.16 4.62 8.87
N PRO A 134 10.82 4.70 8.98
CA PRO A 134 9.97 3.52 8.82
C PRO A 134 10.18 2.93 7.41
N PRO A 135 10.10 1.59 7.25
CA PRO A 135 10.25 0.97 5.95
C PRO A 135 9.16 1.47 4.98
N PRO A 136 9.48 1.59 3.66
CA PRO A 136 8.50 1.97 2.67
C PRO A 136 7.34 0.96 2.65
N ARG A 137 6.11 1.47 2.55
CA ARG A 137 4.93 0.60 2.45
C ARG A 137 4.95 -0.11 1.09
N PRO A 138 4.63 -1.42 1.02
CA PRO A 138 4.47 -2.10 -0.24
C PRO A 138 3.37 -1.43 -1.08
N VAL A 139 3.61 -1.32 -2.39
CA VAL A 139 2.63 -0.76 -3.33
C VAL A 139 2.15 -1.90 -4.24
N CYS A 140 0.85 -1.97 -4.48
CA CYS A 140 0.31 -2.93 -5.45
C CYS A 140 0.89 -2.68 -6.84
N PRO A 141 1.35 -3.73 -7.55
CA PRO A 141 1.74 -3.60 -8.94
C PRO A 141 0.53 -3.27 -9.82
N THR A 142 0.79 -2.73 -11.01
CA THR A 142 -0.20 -2.70 -12.07
C THR A 142 -0.34 -4.10 -12.64
N VAL A 143 -1.55 -4.65 -12.56
CA VAL A 143 -1.89 -6.00 -13.04
C VAL A 143 -2.87 -5.88 -14.19
N GLU A 144 -2.53 -6.48 -15.31
CA GLU A 144 -3.40 -6.58 -16.48
C GLU A 144 -3.59 -8.05 -16.83
N VAL A 145 -4.84 -8.52 -16.86
CA VAL A 145 -5.15 -9.89 -17.30
C VAL A 145 -5.44 -9.86 -18.78
N SER A 146 -4.62 -10.57 -19.56
CA SER A 146 -4.83 -10.75 -20.99
C SER A 146 -6.06 -11.62 -21.26
N CYS A 147 -6.96 -11.12 -22.09
CA CYS A 147 -8.16 -11.82 -22.51
C CYS A 147 -7.88 -12.65 -23.77
N PRO A 148 -7.89 -13.99 -23.66
CA PRO A 148 -7.79 -14.85 -24.84
C PRO A 148 -9.08 -14.79 -25.68
N GLU A 149 -8.95 -15.08 -26.97
CA GLU A 149 -10.09 -15.45 -27.82
C GLU A 149 -10.30 -16.97 -27.71
N ALA A 150 -11.53 -17.41 -27.49
CA ALA A 150 -11.83 -18.83 -27.36
C ALA A 150 -11.78 -19.51 -28.75
N ALA A 151 -10.93 -20.52 -28.90
CA ALA A 151 -10.68 -21.19 -30.19
C ALA A 151 -11.87 -22.01 -30.73
N GLY A 152 -12.91 -22.26 -29.92
CA GLY A 152 -14.10 -22.99 -30.35
C GLY A 152 -14.93 -23.53 -29.19
N GLU A 153 -16.02 -24.22 -29.54
CA GLU A 153 -16.90 -24.88 -28.58
C GLU A 153 -16.12 -25.97 -27.81
N ASN A 154 -16.00 -25.81 -26.48
CA ASN A 154 -15.25 -26.68 -25.57
C ASN A 154 -13.72 -26.58 -25.64
N ALA A 155 -13.16 -25.64 -26.40
CA ALA A 155 -11.72 -25.40 -26.36
C ALA A 155 -11.32 -24.75 -25.02
N PRO A 156 -10.31 -25.29 -24.31
CA PRO A 156 -9.87 -24.68 -23.06
C PRO A 156 -9.31 -23.28 -23.32
N VAL A 157 -9.47 -22.42 -22.32
CA VAL A 157 -9.10 -21.02 -22.41
C VAL A 157 -7.96 -20.73 -21.42
N THR A 158 -6.93 -20.01 -21.87
CA THR A 158 -5.78 -19.65 -21.02
C THR A 158 -5.76 -18.15 -20.73
N PHE A 159 -5.89 -17.79 -19.45
CA PHE A 159 -5.73 -16.42 -18.98
C PHE A 159 -4.29 -16.21 -18.51
N THR A 160 -3.73 -15.04 -18.79
CA THR A 160 -2.35 -14.69 -18.41
C THR A 160 -2.31 -13.29 -17.84
N ALA A 161 -1.70 -13.13 -16.67
CA ALA A 161 -1.48 -11.86 -16.02
C ALA A 161 -0.12 -11.27 -16.39
N ASN A 162 -0.14 -10.00 -16.80
CA ASN A 162 1.04 -9.18 -17.01
C ASN A 162 1.19 -8.22 -15.83
N ILE A 163 2.34 -8.27 -15.17
CA ILE A 163 2.59 -7.56 -13.91
C ILE A 163 3.70 -6.54 -14.15
N ARG A 164 3.46 -5.28 -13.78
CA ARG A 164 4.44 -4.20 -13.87
C ARG A 164 4.50 -3.39 -12.58
N GLY A 165 5.68 -2.85 -12.26
CA GLY A 165 5.86 -1.95 -11.11
C GLY A 165 5.79 -2.62 -9.72
N ALA A 166 6.08 -3.92 -9.62
CA ALA A 166 6.14 -4.60 -8.32
C ALA A 166 7.31 -4.10 -7.47
N THR A 167 7.08 -3.91 -6.16
CA THR A 167 8.16 -3.61 -5.21
C THR A 167 9.20 -4.74 -5.21
N PRO A 168 10.50 -4.45 -5.45
CA PRO A 168 11.54 -5.48 -5.45
C PRO A 168 11.62 -6.24 -4.12
N GLY A 169 11.90 -7.54 -4.18
CA GLY A 169 12.10 -8.38 -2.99
C GLY A 169 10.83 -8.98 -2.37
N ILE A 170 9.65 -8.71 -2.94
CA ILE A 170 8.39 -9.36 -2.56
C ILE A 170 8.09 -10.49 -3.54
N THR A 171 7.89 -11.71 -3.04
CA THR A 171 7.41 -12.84 -3.85
C THR A 171 5.88 -12.82 -3.87
N PRO A 172 5.24 -12.55 -5.02
CA PRO A 172 3.78 -12.54 -5.12
C PRO A 172 3.20 -13.94 -5.02
N SER A 173 2.02 -14.06 -4.42
CA SER A 173 1.18 -15.26 -4.55
C SER A 173 -0.09 -14.92 -5.33
N PHE A 174 -0.48 -15.85 -6.21
CA PHE A 174 -1.56 -15.67 -7.18
C PHE A 174 -2.77 -16.48 -6.77
N ASN A 175 -3.91 -15.81 -6.58
CA ASN A 175 -5.16 -16.47 -6.30
C ASN A 175 -6.18 -16.21 -7.42
N TRP A 176 -6.40 -17.23 -8.25
CA TRP A 176 -7.36 -17.14 -9.34
C TRP A 176 -8.74 -17.66 -8.95
N THR A 177 -9.76 -16.94 -9.39
CA THR A 177 -11.17 -17.34 -9.33
C THR A 177 -11.81 -17.24 -10.70
N ILE A 178 -12.76 -18.13 -11.00
CA ILE A 178 -13.44 -18.20 -12.29
C ILE A 178 -14.96 -18.15 -12.10
N SER A 179 -15.68 -17.41 -12.95
CA SER A 179 -17.13 -17.30 -12.85
C SER A 179 -17.88 -18.54 -13.32
N ALA A 180 -17.31 -19.29 -14.26
CA ALA A 180 -17.89 -20.49 -14.85
C ALA A 180 -16.78 -21.41 -15.38
N GLY A 181 -17.05 -22.72 -15.42
CA GLY A 181 -16.06 -23.73 -15.80
C GLY A 181 -15.17 -24.16 -14.66
N ARG A 182 -14.02 -24.75 -15.00
CA ARG A 182 -13.09 -25.31 -14.01
C ARG A 182 -11.65 -24.97 -14.38
N ILE A 183 -10.89 -24.44 -13.43
CA ILE A 183 -9.44 -24.28 -13.59
C ILE A 183 -8.81 -25.68 -13.61
N ILE A 184 -8.15 -26.03 -14.70
CA ILE A 184 -7.50 -27.34 -14.90
C ILE A 184 -6.00 -27.30 -14.62
N SER A 185 -5.35 -26.13 -14.72
CA SER A 185 -3.93 -25.97 -14.43
C SER A 185 -3.56 -24.51 -14.14
N GLY A 186 -2.37 -24.31 -13.56
CA GLY A 186 -1.75 -22.98 -13.42
C GLY A 186 -2.17 -22.18 -12.18
N GLN A 187 -3.00 -22.75 -11.29
CA GLN A 187 -3.35 -22.10 -10.04
C GLN A 187 -2.09 -21.79 -9.22
N GLY A 188 -2.03 -20.61 -8.60
CA GLY A 188 -0.81 -20.14 -7.92
C GLY A 188 0.27 -19.58 -8.85
N THR A 189 0.03 -19.48 -10.16
CA THR A 189 0.99 -18.93 -11.14
C THR A 189 0.39 -17.73 -11.88
N PRO A 190 1.19 -16.97 -12.66
CA PRO A 190 0.67 -15.86 -13.48
C PRO A 190 -0.25 -16.27 -14.63
N SER A 191 -0.44 -17.57 -14.88
CA SER A 191 -1.30 -18.05 -15.97
C SER A 191 -2.11 -19.26 -15.54
N ILE A 192 -3.39 -19.29 -15.91
CA ILE A 192 -4.29 -20.43 -15.66
C ILE A 192 -4.91 -20.91 -16.96
N THR A 193 -5.17 -22.21 -17.03
CA THR A 193 -6.01 -22.79 -18.08
C THR A 193 -7.33 -23.26 -17.48
N VAL A 194 -8.43 -22.95 -18.16
CA VAL A 194 -9.81 -23.21 -17.74
C VAL A 194 -10.48 -24.11 -18.75
N ASP A 195 -11.09 -25.19 -18.27
CA ASP A 195 -12.01 -26.01 -19.05
C ASP A 195 -13.36 -25.29 -19.17
N THR A 196 -13.79 -25.12 -20.42
CA THR A 196 -15.00 -24.41 -20.83
C THR A 196 -16.04 -25.33 -21.46
N LYS A 197 -15.88 -26.65 -21.32
CA LYS A 197 -16.80 -27.63 -21.88
C LYS A 197 -18.24 -27.38 -21.42
N GLY A 198 -19.17 -27.32 -22.39
CA GLY A 198 -20.59 -27.06 -22.13
C GLY A 198 -20.93 -25.61 -21.81
N LEU A 199 -20.00 -24.66 -21.97
CA LEU A 199 -20.23 -23.23 -21.73
C LEU A 199 -20.46 -22.44 -23.03
N ALA A 200 -20.80 -23.09 -24.14
CA ALA A 200 -21.09 -22.44 -25.40
C ALA A 200 -22.14 -21.32 -25.22
N GLY A 201 -21.85 -20.12 -25.75
CA GLY A 201 -22.73 -18.96 -25.62
C GLY A 201 -22.68 -18.24 -24.27
N GLN A 202 -21.88 -18.72 -23.31
CA GLN A 202 -21.70 -18.07 -22.01
C GLN A 202 -20.42 -17.23 -21.99
N THR A 203 -20.37 -16.30 -21.03
CA THR A 203 -19.18 -15.50 -20.74
C THR A 203 -18.47 -16.04 -19.51
N VAL A 204 -17.17 -16.30 -19.64
CA VAL A 204 -16.28 -16.77 -18.57
C VAL A 204 -15.40 -15.61 -18.11
N ARG A 205 -15.50 -15.24 -16.83
CA ARG A 205 -14.69 -14.18 -16.21
C ARG A 205 -13.65 -14.78 -15.28
N ALA A 206 -12.38 -14.46 -15.50
CA ALA A 206 -11.28 -14.76 -14.61
C ALA A 206 -10.97 -13.52 -13.75
N THR A 207 -10.85 -13.72 -12.44
CA THR A 207 -10.42 -12.70 -11.48
C THR A 207 -9.17 -13.21 -10.78
N LEU A 208 -8.12 -12.40 -10.80
CA LEU A 208 -6.85 -12.66 -10.13
C LEU A 208 -6.69 -11.69 -8.97
N ASP A 209 -6.46 -12.22 -7.78
CA ASP A 209 -5.95 -11.47 -6.64
C ASP A 209 -4.48 -11.79 -6.42
N ILE A 210 -3.62 -10.77 -6.51
CA ILE A 210 -2.21 -10.90 -6.11
C ILE A 210 -2.09 -10.51 -4.64
N VAL A 211 -1.57 -11.42 -3.82
CA VAL A 211 -1.31 -11.19 -2.39
C VAL A 211 0.18 -11.09 -2.10
N GLY A 212 0.53 -10.35 -1.05
CA GLY A 212 1.93 -10.09 -0.64
C GLY A 212 2.28 -8.60 -0.46
N PHE A 213 1.41 -7.67 -0.88
CA PHE A 213 1.66 -6.22 -0.86
C PHE A 213 0.85 -5.48 0.22
N GLY A 214 0.47 -6.16 1.31
CA GLY A 214 -0.35 -5.60 2.40
C GLY A 214 -1.86 -5.59 2.12
N THR A 215 -2.27 -5.46 0.86
CA THR A 215 -3.66 -5.66 0.38
C THR A 215 -3.69 -6.54 -0.87
N PRO A 216 -4.77 -7.30 -1.13
CA PRO A 216 -4.95 -7.97 -2.41
C PRO A 216 -5.02 -6.96 -3.56
N CYS A 217 -4.36 -7.27 -4.67
CA CYS A 217 -4.36 -6.44 -5.87
C CYS A 217 -5.22 -7.14 -6.95
N PRO A 218 -6.52 -6.81 -7.09
CA PRO A 218 -7.43 -7.50 -7.99
C PRO A 218 -7.26 -7.04 -9.44
N ALA A 219 -7.36 -7.97 -10.38
CA ALA A 219 -7.53 -7.71 -11.81
C ALA A 219 -8.48 -8.75 -12.41
N SER A 220 -9.24 -8.38 -13.44
CA SER A 220 -10.17 -9.31 -14.07
C SER A 220 -10.28 -9.10 -15.57
N CYS A 221 -10.69 -10.16 -16.25
CA CYS A 221 -10.93 -10.20 -17.68
C CYS A 221 -12.08 -11.17 -17.96
N ALA A 222 -12.83 -10.95 -19.04
CA ALA A 222 -13.89 -11.85 -19.48
C ALA A 222 -13.74 -12.23 -20.96
N VAL A 223 -14.07 -13.49 -21.27
CA VAL A 223 -14.14 -14.03 -22.64
C VAL A 223 -15.52 -14.61 -22.90
N SER A 224 -16.03 -14.46 -24.12
CA SER A 224 -17.26 -15.13 -24.56
C SER A 224 -16.91 -16.41 -25.31
N ILE A 225 -17.53 -17.53 -24.93
CA ILE A 225 -17.31 -18.82 -25.60
C ILE A 225 -18.21 -18.90 -26.83
N PRO A 226 -17.66 -19.07 -28.05
CA PRO A 226 -18.45 -19.11 -29.26
C PRO A 226 -19.36 -20.34 -29.29
N ILE A 227 -20.54 -20.18 -29.90
CA ILE A 227 -21.43 -21.29 -30.26
C ILE A 227 -20.99 -21.78 -31.64
N MET A 228 -20.44 -23.00 -31.71
CA MET A 228 -20.17 -23.63 -33.01
C MET A 228 -21.45 -24.31 -33.51
N ASN A 229 -22.23 -23.57 -34.28
CA ASN A 229 -23.38 -24.14 -34.98
C ASN A 229 -22.91 -25.22 -35.95
N LYS A 230 -23.68 -26.31 -36.09
CA LYS A 230 -23.38 -27.41 -37.01
C LYS A 230 -24.43 -27.49 -38.12
N PRO A 231 -24.04 -27.79 -39.36
CA PRO A 231 -25.01 -28.06 -40.42
C PRO A 231 -25.79 -29.33 -40.07
N ARG A 232 -27.11 -29.32 -40.31
CA ARG A 232 -27.95 -30.51 -40.13
C ARG A 232 -28.59 -30.93 -41.45
N LYS A 233 -28.63 -32.24 -41.69
CA LYS A 233 -29.37 -32.80 -42.81
C LYS A 233 -30.86 -32.71 -42.46
N PHE A 234 -31.61 -31.98 -43.26
CA PHE A 234 -33.05 -31.83 -43.11
C PHE A 234 -33.79 -32.99 -43.77
N ASP A 235 -33.40 -33.34 -45.00
CA ASP A 235 -34.02 -34.42 -45.75
C ASP A 235 -33.05 -35.03 -46.78
N GLU A 236 -33.35 -36.25 -47.21
CA GLU A 236 -32.70 -36.92 -48.33
C GLU A 236 -33.76 -37.64 -49.17
N TYR A 237 -33.67 -37.52 -50.49
CA TYR A 237 -34.53 -38.24 -51.41
C TYR A 237 -33.82 -38.61 -52.71
N TYR A 238 -34.38 -39.60 -53.41
CA TYR A 238 -33.79 -40.19 -54.61
C TYR A 238 -34.45 -39.66 -55.89
N ASP A 239 -34.62 -40.54 -56.87
CA ASP A 239 -35.45 -40.28 -58.04
C ASP A 239 -36.93 -40.46 -57.65
N ILE A 240 -37.67 -39.35 -57.59
CA ILE A 240 -39.07 -39.30 -57.16
C ILE A 240 -39.89 -38.45 -58.13
N ALA A 241 -41.21 -38.61 -58.12
CA ALA A 241 -42.09 -37.81 -58.95
C ALA A 241 -41.99 -36.32 -58.59
N ARG A 242 -42.19 -35.45 -59.58
CA ARG A 242 -42.06 -33.98 -59.38
C ARG A 242 -42.98 -33.42 -58.29
N ASN A 243 -44.17 -34.01 -58.13
CA ASN A 243 -45.11 -33.57 -57.09
C ASN A 243 -44.62 -33.94 -55.68
N ASP A 244 -43.97 -35.09 -55.53
CA ASP A 244 -43.38 -35.52 -54.26
C ASP A 244 -42.14 -34.68 -53.92
N GLU A 245 -41.33 -34.33 -54.92
CA GLU A 245 -40.19 -33.41 -54.78
C GLU A 245 -40.67 -32.03 -54.28
N LYS A 246 -41.75 -31.49 -54.87
CA LYS A 246 -42.34 -30.22 -54.41
C LYS A 246 -42.82 -30.29 -52.95
N ALA A 247 -43.49 -31.37 -52.56
CA ALA A 247 -43.96 -31.53 -51.18
C ALA A 247 -42.80 -31.57 -50.15
N ARG A 248 -41.68 -32.20 -50.50
CA ARG A 248 -40.47 -32.18 -49.66
C ARG A 248 -39.84 -30.78 -49.60
N LEU A 249 -39.78 -30.08 -50.73
CA LEU A 249 -39.29 -28.71 -50.79
C LEU A 249 -40.21 -27.72 -50.07
N ASP A 250 -41.52 -27.98 -49.98
CA ASP A 250 -42.45 -27.18 -49.18
C ASP A 250 -42.08 -27.26 -47.68
N ASN A 251 -41.85 -28.47 -47.18
CA ASN A 251 -41.42 -28.68 -45.79
C ASN A 251 -40.06 -28.03 -45.52
N TYR A 252 -39.14 -28.11 -46.48
CA TYR A 252 -37.83 -27.49 -46.38
C TYR A 252 -37.92 -25.95 -46.37
N ALA A 253 -38.76 -25.37 -47.22
CA ALA A 253 -39.00 -23.94 -47.22
C ALA A 253 -39.64 -23.47 -45.90
N ILE A 254 -40.57 -24.23 -45.32
CA ILE A 254 -41.14 -23.93 -43.99
C ILE A 254 -40.02 -23.90 -42.95
N GLN A 255 -39.09 -24.86 -42.96
CA GLN A 255 -37.96 -24.88 -42.04
C GLN A 255 -37.06 -23.64 -42.19
N LEU A 256 -36.73 -23.26 -43.43
CA LEU A 256 -35.92 -22.08 -43.70
C LEU A 256 -36.62 -20.76 -43.35
N GLN A 257 -37.96 -20.71 -43.41
CA GLN A 257 -38.74 -19.57 -42.94
C GLN A 257 -38.74 -19.46 -41.41
N GLN A 258 -38.78 -20.58 -40.70
CA GLN A 258 -38.70 -20.63 -39.24
C GLN A 258 -37.30 -20.28 -38.71
N GLU A 259 -36.25 -20.45 -39.53
CA GLU A 259 -34.86 -20.13 -39.19
C GLU A 259 -34.27 -19.07 -40.14
N PRO A 260 -34.63 -17.78 -39.98
CA PRO A 260 -34.24 -16.73 -40.93
C PRO A 260 -32.72 -16.50 -41.01
N GLY A 261 -31.95 -16.83 -39.95
CA GLY A 261 -30.49 -16.75 -39.94
C GLY A 261 -29.76 -17.95 -40.57
N SER A 262 -30.49 -19.01 -40.96
CA SER A 262 -29.89 -20.19 -41.59
C SER A 262 -29.87 -20.08 -43.11
N GLN A 263 -28.86 -20.67 -43.74
CA GLN A 263 -28.82 -20.94 -45.18
C GLN A 263 -29.34 -22.35 -45.48
N GLY A 264 -30.03 -22.50 -46.60
CA GLY A 264 -30.44 -23.77 -47.15
C GLY A 264 -29.47 -24.25 -48.21
N TYR A 265 -28.79 -25.36 -47.94
CA TYR A 265 -27.92 -26.04 -48.90
C TYR A 265 -28.68 -27.18 -49.60
N VAL A 266 -28.55 -27.26 -50.91
CA VAL A 266 -29.10 -28.32 -51.76
C VAL A 266 -27.92 -29.04 -52.42
N ILE A 267 -27.66 -30.28 -52.02
CA ILE A 267 -26.62 -31.09 -52.63
C ILE A 267 -27.27 -32.04 -53.64
N VAL A 268 -26.92 -31.90 -54.92
CA VAL A 268 -27.42 -32.76 -55.99
C VAL A 268 -26.33 -33.73 -56.41
N TYR A 269 -26.59 -35.03 -56.20
CA TYR A 269 -25.76 -36.12 -56.67
C TYR A 269 -26.39 -36.70 -57.95
N PRO A 270 -25.76 -36.51 -59.12
CA PRO A 270 -26.30 -37.06 -60.35
C PRO A 270 -26.19 -38.58 -60.38
N SER A 271 -27.13 -39.23 -61.07
CA SER A 271 -26.92 -40.63 -61.45
C SER A 271 -25.74 -40.73 -62.43
N ARG A 272 -24.97 -41.83 -62.40
CA ARG A 272 -23.92 -42.15 -63.38
C ARG A 272 -24.43 -42.17 -64.83
N LYS A 273 -25.73 -42.39 -65.01
CA LYS A 273 -26.39 -42.38 -66.33
C LYS A 273 -26.83 -40.97 -66.76
N ALA A 274 -26.81 -40.00 -65.84
CA ALA A 274 -27.25 -38.64 -66.11
C ALA A 274 -26.11 -37.78 -66.64
N GLY A 275 -26.41 -36.94 -67.63
CA GLY A 275 -25.47 -35.92 -68.11
C GLY A 275 -25.36 -34.74 -67.14
N ALA A 276 -24.25 -34.00 -67.20
CA ALA A 276 -24.02 -32.80 -66.38
C ALA A 276 -25.16 -31.77 -66.51
N THR A 277 -25.70 -31.59 -67.72
CA THR A 277 -26.84 -30.69 -67.98
C THR A 277 -28.09 -31.08 -67.21
N GLN A 278 -28.44 -32.38 -67.17
CA GLN A 278 -29.62 -32.85 -66.43
C GLN A 278 -29.49 -32.59 -64.93
N ALA A 279 -28.26 -32.70 -64.41
CA ALA A 279 -27.98 -32.45 -63.00
C ALA A 279 -28.13 -30.96 -62.65
N GLN A 280 -27.62 -30.09 -63.53
CA GLN A 280 -27.78 -28.65 -63.40
C GLN A 280 -29.25 -28.22 -63.54
N GLU A 281 -29.99 -28.78 -64.49
CA GLU A 281 -31.42 -28.52 -64.68
C GLU A 281 -32.24 -28.93 -63.45
N ARG A 282 -31.92 -30.09 -62.84
CA ARG A 282 -32.57 -30.51 -61.60
C ARG A 282 -32.24 -29.55 -60.45
N SER A 283 -30.98 -29.15 -60.30
CA SER A 283 -30.54 -28.17 -59.31
C SER A 283 -31.28 -26.83 -59.46
N GLN A 284 -31.28 -26.27 -60.68
CA GLN A 284 -31.94 -25.00 -60.98
C GLN A 284 -33.44 -25.06 -60.67
N ARG A 285 -34.12 -26.15 -61.05
CA ARG A 285 -35.54 -26.33 -60.77
C ARG A 285 -35.86 -26.39 -59.28
N ILE A 286 -34.97 -26.94 -58.45
CA ILE A 286 -35.13 -26.95 -56.99
C ILE A 286 -34.98 -25.52 -56.45
N VAL A 287 -33.94 -24.79 -56.89
CA VAL A 287 -33.72 -23.39 -56.48
C VAL A 287 -34.88 -22.50 -56.91
N ASP A 288 -35.33 -22.60 -58.16
CA ASP A 288 -36.47 -21.84 -58.69
C ASP A 288 -37.74 -22.07 -57.89
N TYR A 289 -37.98 -23.32 -57.46
CA TYR A 289 -39.14 -23.62 -56.61
C TYR A 289 -39.00 -22.96 -55.23
N LEU A 290 -37.85 -23.09 -54.57
CA LEU A 290 -37.62 -22.49 -53.25
C LEU A 290 -37.67 -20.96 -53.28
N VAL A 291 -37.09 -20.33 -54.30
CA VAL A 291 -37.00 -18.87 -54.40
C VAL A 291 -38.29 -18.29 -54.98
N ASN A 292 -38.68 -18.69 -56.19
CA ASN A 292 -39.77 -18.04 -56.92
C ASN A 292 -41.16 -18.53 -56.48
N THR A 293 -41.29 -19.79 -56.03
CA THR A 293 -42.58 -20.33 -55.58
C THR A 293 -42.77 -20.20 -54.06
N ARG A 294 -41.72 -20.46 -53.28
CA ARG A 294 -41.79 -20.44 -51.80
C ARG A 294 -41.28 -19.16 -51.15
N GLY A 295 -40.70 -18.25 -51.91
CA GLY A 295 -40.29 -16.93 -51.44
C GLY A 295 -39.07 -16.93 -50.50
N ILE A 296 -38.21 -17.95 -50.60
CA ILE A 296 -36.93 -17.93 -49.88
C ILE A 296 -35.99 -16.96 -50.59
N ASP A 297 -35.29 -16.11 -49.85
CA ASP A 297 -34.25 -15.24 -50.41
C ASP A 297 -33.20 -16.08 -51.17
N ALA A 298 -32.92 -15.70 -52.42
CA ALA A 298 -31.96 -16.38 -53.27
C ALA A 298 -30.56 -16.45 -52.62
N HIS A 299 -30.16 -15.44 -51.84
CA HIS A 299 -28.87 -15.43 -51.13
C HIS A 299 -28.81 -16.45 -49.98
N ARG A 300 -29.94 -17.03 -49.60
CA ARG A 300 -30.02 -18.08 -48.58
C ARG A 300 -30.03 -19.48 -49.17
N VAL A 301 -30.12 -19.67 -50.49
CA VAL A 301 -30.14 -20.99 -51.12
C VAL A 301 -28.83 -21.25 -51.85
N MET A 302 -28.08 -22.26 -51.40
CA MET A 302 -26.78 -22.64 -51.95
C MET A 302 -26.86 -24.03 -52.58
N THR A 303 -26.35 -24.20 -53.79
CA THR A 303 -26.32 -25.50 -54.46
C THR A 303 -24.91 -26.06 -54.51
N ILE A 304 -24.76 -27.35 -54.20
CA ILE A 304 -23.50 -28.07 -54.36
C ILE A 304 -23.73 -29.28 -55.27
N MET A 305 -22.89 -29.43 -56.30
CA MET A 305 -22.88 -30.64 -57.11
C MET A 305 -22.00 -31.70 -56.44
N GLY A 306 -22.63 -32.79 -55.99
CA GLY A 306 -21.93 -33.94 -55.45
C GLY A 306 -21.36 -34.85 -56.55
N PRO A 307 -20.47 -35.79 -56.21
CA PRO A 307 -20.00 -36.81 -57.13
C PRO A 307 -21.15 -37.69 -57.66
N ALA A 308 -20.99 -38.24 -58.87
CA ALA A 308 -22.01 -39.09 -59.47
C ALA A 308 -22.19 -40.42 -58.71
N ARG A 309 -23.44 -40.80 -58.43
CA ARG A 309 -23.85 -42.03 -57.73
C ARG A 309 -24.62 -42.96 -58.67
N GLU A 310 -24.92 -44.19 -58.26
CA GLU A 310 -25.69 -45.13 -59.10
C GLU A 310 -27.07 -44.56 -59.50
N GLY A 311 -27.79 -44.01 -58.52
CA GLY A 311 -29.04 -43.29 -58.71
C GLY A 311 -28.91 -41.80 -58.39
N TRP A 312 -29.96 -41.05 -58.71
CA TRP A 312 -30.08 -39.67 -58.23
C TRP A 312 -30.21 -39.65 -56.71
N VAL A 313 -29.51 -38.71 -56.07
CA VAL A 313 -29.72 -38.38 -54.66
C VAL A 313 -29.74 -36.86 -54.53
N VAL A 314 -30.68 -36.33 -53.76
CA VAL A 314 -30.69 -34.94 -53.33
C VAL A 314 -30.69 -34.90 -51.82
N GLU A 315 -29.81 -34.09 -51.26
CA GLU A 315 -29.75 -33.83 -49.83
C GLU A 315 -30.10 -32.37 -49.57
N LEU A 316 -31.00 -32.14 -48.62
CA LEU A 316 -31.39 -30.81 -48.16
C LEU A 316 -30.76 -30.59 -46.78
N TRP A 317 -30.02 -29.50 -46.62
CA TRP A 317 -29.26 -29.20 -45.42
C TRP A 317 -29.56 -27.80 -44.92
N VAL A 318 -29.89 -27.66 -43.64
CA VAL A 318 -30.01 -26.34 -43.03
C VAL A 318 -28.72 -26.03 -42.26
N VAL A 319 -28.12 -24.90 -42.59
CA VAL A 319 -26.81 -24.47 -42.12
C VAL A 319 -26.99 -23.15 -41.37
N PRO A 320 -26.97 -23.16 -40.02
CA PRO A 320 -27.08 -21.92 -39.26
C PRO A 320 -25.88 -21.00 -39.50
N GLU A 321 -26.04 -19.72 -39.21
CA GLU A 321 -24.96 -18.73 -39.28
C GLU A 321 -23.72 -19.19 -38.49
N GLY A 322 -22.53 -19.02 -39.07
CA GLY A 322 -21.26 -19.44 -38.49
C GLY A 322 -20.94 -20.94 -38.62
N ALA A 323 -21.87 -21.78 -39.08
CA ALA A 323 -21.61 -23.19 -39.37
C ALA A 323 -20.88 -23.37 -40.72
N PRO A 324 -19.94 -24.33 -40.84
CA PRO A 324 -19.32 -24.63 -42.12
C PRO A 324 -20.33 -25.28 -43.10
N PRO A 325 -20.15 -25.11 -44.43
CA PRO A 325 -20.98 -25.78 -45.43
C PRO A 325 -20.92 -27.31 -45.29
N PRO A 326 -22.02 -28.03 -45.61
CA PRO A 326 -22.01 -29.49 -45.62
C PRO A 326 -21.06 -30.01 -46.69
N VAL A 327 -20.31 -31.07 -46.35
CA VAL A 327 -19.35 -31.69 -47.27
C VAL A 327 -20.02 -32.85 -48.01
N PRO A 328 -20.06 -32.82 -49.36
CA PRO A 328 -20.62 -33.91 -50.13
C PRO A 328 -19.84 -35.21 -49.89
N GLN A 329 -20.54 -36.26 -49.46
CA GLN A 329 -19.96 -37.59 -49.29
C GLN A 329 -19.66 -38.26 -50.65
N ARG A 330 -18.50 -38.92 -50.76
CA ARG A 330 -18.07 -39.67 -51.95
C ARG A 330 -18.96 -40.88 -52.23
#